data_AF-A0A2I1HTQ0-F1
#
_entry.id   AF-A0A2I1HTQ0-F1
#
_cell.length_a   1.000
_cell.length_b   1.000
_cell.length_c   1.000
_cell.angle_alpha   90.00
_cell.angle_beta   90.00
_cell.angle_gamma   90.00
#
_symmetry.space_group_name_H-M   'P 1'
#
loop_
_entity.id
_entity.type
_entity.pdbx_description
1 polymer ?
#
loop_
_entity_poly.entity_id
_entity_poly.type
_entity_poly.pdbx_seq_one_letter_code
_entity_poly.pdbx_strand_id
1 'polypeptide(L)'
;MDNSFNLWNKYDDKYQSHVITNSTIDSTTELIEEGDEKVVYMNDLEKRKQVYGICGECNEPGTGRNWCQPCNAKRFKDNFKNWT
;
A
#
# COMPACT_ATOMS: atom_id res chain seq x y z
N MET A 1 1.93 1.76 25.49
CA MET A 1 2.11 2.47 24.20
C MET A 1 2.80 1.49 23.30
N ASP A 2 2.06 0.76 22.47
CA ASP A 2 2.67 -0.12 21.47
C ASP A 2 3.35 0.79 20.45
N ASN A 3 4.65 0.98 20.66
CA ASN A 3 5.53 1.65 19.73
C ASN A 3 5.79 0.67 18.60
N SER A 4 4.76 0.42 17.79
CA SER A 4 4.88 -0.55 16.70
C SER A 4 5.63 0.12 15.56
N PHE A 5 6.94 -0.08 15.57
CA PHE A 5 7.82 0.38 14.52
C PHE A 5 7.43 -0.29 13.21
N ASN A 6 7.13 0.50 12.19
CA ASN A 6 6.87 -0.03 10.86
C ASN A 6 8.11 -0.75 10.32
N LEU A 7 7.91 -1.89 9.67
CA LEU A 7 8.96 -2.66 8.99
C LEU A 7 8.86 -2.43 7.48
N TRP A 8 8.94 -1.17 7.07
CA TRP A 8 8.88 -0.80 5.67
C TRP A 8 10.13 -1.25 4.92
N ASN A 9 9.94 -1.75 3.70
CA ASN A 9 11.06 -2.06 2.82
C ASN A 9 11.61 -0.78 2.19
N LYS A 10 12.88 -0.84 1.78
CA LYS A 10 13.46 0.22 0.93
C LYS A 10 12.67 0.27 -0.37
N TYR A 11 12.39 1.49 -0.82
CA TYR A 11 11.70 1.71 -2.07
C TYR A 11 12.55 1.21 -3.24
N ASP A 12 11.90 0.46 -4.13
CA ASP A 12 12.42 -0.06 -5.39
C ASP A 12 11.54 0.52 -6.50
N ASP A 13 12.16 1.34 -7.36
CA ASP A 13 11.51 2.07 -8.46
C ASP A 13 10.99 1.14 -9.57
N LYS A 14 11.34 -0.15 -9.52
CA LYS A 14 10.76 -1.19 -10.38
C LYS A 14 9.31 -1.50 -10.07
N TYR A 15 8.81 -1.08 -8.91
CA TYR A 15 7.43 -1.30 -8.50
C TYR A 15 6.69 0.03 -8.39
N GLN A 16 5.43 -0.02 -8.79
CA GLN A 16 4.47 1.07 -8.57
C GLN A 16 4.46 1.54 -7.11
N SER A 17 4.15 2.82 -6.89
CA SER A 17 4.16 3.40 -5.53
C SER A 17 3.02 2.89 -4.63
N HIS A 18 1.94 2.36 -5.21
CA HIS A 18 0.77 1.88 -4.51
C HIS A 18 0.16 0.66 -5.20
N VAL A 19 -0.57 -0.15 -4.45
CA VAL A 19 -1.26 -1.33 -4.99
C VAL A 19 -2.37 -0.95 -5.96
N ILE A 20 -2.59 -1.80 -6.97
CA ILE A 20 -3.77 -1.73 -7.85
C ILE A 20 -4.92 -2.50 -7.22
N THR A 21 -6.14 -1.96 -7.30
CA THR A 21 -7.35 -2.67 -6.86
C THR A 21 -7.92 -3.47 -8.02
N ASN A 22 -8.62 -4.58 -7.73
CA ASN A 22 -9.20 -5.40 -8.80
C ASN A 22 -10.18 -4.63 -9.70
N SER A 23 -10.77 -3.54 -9.21
CA SER A 23 -11.64 -2.66 -9.98
C SER A 23 -10.90 -1.78 -10.99
N THR A 24 -9.59 -1.57 -10.83
CA THR A 24 -8.76 -0.78 -11.77
C THR A 24 -8.13 -1.65 -12.85
N ILE A 25 -8.15 -2.99 -12.71
CA ILE A 25 -7.50 -3.93 -13.63
C ILE A 25 -7.88 -3.60 -15.09
N ASP A 26 -9.15 -3.37 -15.38
CA ASP A 26 -9.63 -3.13 -16.74
C ASP A 26 -8.94 -1.91 -17.40
N SER A 27 -8.70 -0.84 -16.65
CA SER A 27 -8.05 0.38 -17.17
C SER A 27 -6.52 0.36 -17.07
N THR A 28 -5.94 -0.37 -16.11
CA THR A 28 -4.48 -0.43 -15.95
C THR A 28 -3.83 -1.51 -16.80
N THR A 29 -4.53 -2.60 -17.16
CA THR A 29 -3.93 -3.71 -17.95
C THR A 29 -3.43 -3.21 -19.30
N GLU A 30 -4.20 -2.33 -19.96
CA GLU A 30 -3.80 -1.68 -21.22
C GLU A 30 -2.58 -0.76 -21.08
N LEU A 31 -2.34 -0.17 -19.89
CA LEU A 31 -1.19 0.70 -19.62
C LEU A 31 0.07 -0.07 -19.19
N ILE A 32 -0.12 -1.26 -18.60
CA ILE A 32 0.95 -2.12 -18.08
C ILE A 32 1.63 -2.89 -19.22
N GLU A 33 0.92 -3.24 -20.29
CA GLU A 33 1.52 -3.91 -21.46
C GLU A 33 2.64 -3.07 -22.13
N GLU A 34 2.69 -1.76 -21.86
CA GLU A 34 3.70 -0.84 -22.40
C GLU A 34 4.81 -0.44 -21.40
N GLY A 35 4.77 -0.87 -20.13
CA GLY A 35 5.69 -0.42 -19.08
C GLY A 35 6.48 -1.53 -18.37
N ASP A 36 7.77 -1.29 -18.09
CA ASP A 36 8.66 -2.20 -17.35
C ASP A 36 8.33 -2.33 -15.84
N GLU A 37 7.34 -1.59 -15.32
CA GLU A 37 6.99 -1.61 -13.90
C GLU A 37 6.26 -2.89 -13.49
N LYS A 38 6.75 -3.54 -12.42
CA LYS A 38 6.13 -4.74 -11.85
C LYS A 38 4.91 -4.37 -11.02
N VAL A 39 3.76 -4.87 -11.46
CA VAL A 39 2.46 -4.66 -10.81
C VAL A 39 2.37 -5.38 -9.46
N VAL A 40 1.73 -4.73 -8.49
CA VAL A 40 1.41 -5.31 -7.17
C VAL A 40 -0.08 -5.14 -6.87
N TYR A 41 -0.81 -6.25 -6.82
CA TYR A 41 -2.25 -6.23 -6.55
C TYR A 41 -2.56 -6.09 -5.06
N MET A 42 -3.68 -5.43 -4.74
CA MET A 42 -4.17 -5.27 -3.37
C MET A 42 -4.37 -6.61 -2.66
N ASN A 43 -4.84 -7.62 -3.38
CA ASN A 43 -5.13 -8.94 -2.81
C ASN A 43 -3.90 -9.85 -2.71
N ASP A 44 -2.77 -9.46 -3.32
CA ASP A 44 -1.51 -10.22 -3.25
C ASP A 44 -0.73 -9.83 -1.99
N LEU A 45 -1.11 -10.43 -0.87
CA LEU A 45 -0.53 -10.13 0.45
C LEU A 45 0.97 -10.46 0.52
N GLU A 46 1.39 -11.56 -0.10
CA GLU A 46 2.79 -11.97 -0.11
C GLU A 46 3.63 -10.97 -0.91
N LYS A 47 3.18 -10.58 -2.11
CA LYS A 47 3.88 -9.59 -2.93
C LYS A 47 3.91 -8.22 -2.26
N ARG A 48 2.81 -7.78 -1.65
CA ARG A 48 2.77 -6.53 -0.88
C ARG A 48 3.79 -6.54 0.26
N LYS A 49 3.94 -7.65 0.97
CA LYS A 49 4.92 -7.79 2.05
C LYS A 49 6.35 -7.70 1.51
N GLN A 50 6.62 -8.32 0.37
CA GLN A 50 7.94 -8.27 -0.27
C GLN A 50 8.29 -6.87 -0.80
N VAL A 51 7.32 -6.13 -1.33
CA VAL A 51 7.57 -4.84 -1.96
C VAL A 51 7.51 -3.69 -0.96
N TYR A 52 6.46 -3.65 -0.14
CA TYR A 52 6.19 -2.49 0.73
C TYR A 52 6.57 -2.72 2.19
N GLY A 53 6.76 -3.97 2.63
CA GLY A 53 7.03 -4.31 4.02
C GLY A 53 5.75 -4.43 4.85
N ILE A 54 5.89 -4.40 6.19
CA ILE A 54 4.80 -4.60 7.15
C ILE A 54 4.49 -3.29 7.89
N CYS A 55 3.20 -2.97 7.97
CA CYS A 55 2.70 -1.88 8.79
C CYS A 55 2.76 -2.28 10.26
N GLY A 56 3.39 -1.45 11.11
CA GLY A 56 3.47 -1.72 12.54
C GLY A 56 2.09 -1.64 13.22
N GLU A 57 1.21 -0.73 12.79
CA GLU A 57 -0.06 -0.51 13.50
C GLU A 57 -1.03 -1.67 13.41
N CYS A 58 -1.08 -2.36 12.27
CA CYS A 58 -2.02 -3.45 12.02
C CYS A 58 -1.36 -4.79 11.72
N ASN A 59 -0.03 -4.86 11.60
CA ASN A 59 0.73 -6.05 11.22
C ASN A 59 0.39 -6.63 9.83
N GLU A 60 -0.30 -5.87 8.99
CA GLU A 60 -0.60 -6.22 7.60
C GLU A 60 0.46 -5.66 6.64
N PRO A 61 0.59 -6.25 5.43
CA PRO A 61 1.45 -5.69 4.39
C PRO A 61 1.08 -4.25 4.03
N GLY A 62 2.09 -3.43 3.69
CA GLY A 62 1.86 -2.11 3.13
C GLY A 62 0.99 -2.15 1.87
N THR A 63 0.28 -1.05 1.60
CA THR A 63 -0.47 -0.84 0.36
C THR A 63 0.23 0.17 -0.56
N GLY A 64 1.45 0.56 -0.20
CA GLY A 64 2.29 1.46 -0.97
C GLY A 64 3.58 1.81 -0.23
N ARG A 65 4.41 2.64 -0.84
CA ARG A 65 5.69 3.09 -0.27
C ARG A 65 5.49 3.76 1.09
N ASN A 66 5.92 3.09 2.16
CA ASN A 66 5.73 3.54 3.56
C ASN A 66 4.25 3.85 3.89
N TRP A 67 3.32 3.16 3.23
CA TRP A 67 1.89 3.50 3.26
C TRP A 67 1.03 2.29 3.61
N CYS A 68 0.06 2.50 4.50
CA CYS A 68 -0.97 1.54 4.84
C CYS A 68 -2.34 2.22 4.76
N GLN A 69 -3.10 1.90 3.70
CA GLN A 69 -4.39 2.51 3.42
C GLN A 69 -5.41 2.29 4.57
N PRO A 70 -5.58 1.07 5.15
CA PRO A 70 -6.52 0.89 6.26
C PRO A 70 -6.19 1.75 7.49
N CYS A 71 -4.94 1.80 7.93
CA CYS A 71 -4.51 2.58 9.10
C CYS A 71 -4.66 4.08 8.86
N ASN A 72 -4.24 4.56 7.68
CA ASN A 72 -4.38 5.98 7.36
C ASN A 72 -5.84 6.39 7.17
N ALA A 73 -6.69 5.56 6.55
CA ALA A 73 -8.12 5.82 6.46
C ALA A 73 -8.79 5.93 7.84
N LYS A 74 -8.38 5.09 8.81
CA LYS A 74 -8.83 5.19 10.20
C LYS A 74 -8.41 6.53 10.83
N ARG A 75 -7.12 6.89 10.72
CA ARG A 75 -6.59 8.18 11.23
C ARG A 75 -7.32 9.38 10.64
N PHE A 76 -7.57 9.38 9.34
CA PHE A 76 -8.31 10.46 8.70
C PHE A 76 -9.74 10.55 9.25
N LYS A 77 -10.47 9.43 9.35
CA LYS A 77 -11.82 9.41 9.94
C LYS A 77 -11.85 9.92 11.38
N ASP A 78 -10.85 9.59 12.19
CA ASP A 78 -10.75 10.07 13.57
C ASP A 78 -10.41 11.57 13.62
N ASN A 79 -9.54 12.06 12.73
CA ASN A 79 -9.18 13.47 12.63
C ASN A 79 -10.32 14.36 12.09
N PHE A 80 -11.15 13.87 11.18
CA PHE A 80 -12.32 14.62 10.68
C PHE A 80 -13.30 14.99 11.79
N LYS A 81 -13.41 14.18 12.86
CA LYS A 81 -14.25 14.50 14.02
C LYS A 81 -13.70 15.65 14.86
N ASN A 82 -12.42 15.96 14.73
CA ASN A 82 -11.73 17.02 15.48
C ASN A 82 -11.61 18.33 14.68
N TRP A 83 -12.12 18.38 13.45
CA TRP A 83 -12.23 19.60 12.67
C TRP A 83 -13.54 20.31 13.04
N THR A 84 -13.44 21.34 13.88
CA THR A 84 -14.49 22.32 14.20
C THR A 84 -14.22 23.64 13.51
#